data_AF-A0A8T4U3T1-F1
#
_entry.id   AF-A0A8T4U3T1-F1
#
_cell.length_a   1.000
_cell.length_b   1.000
_cell.length_c   1.000
_cell.angle_alpha   90.00
_cell.angle_beta   90.00
_cell.angle_gamma   90.00
#
_symmetry.space_group_name_H-M   'P 1'
#
loop_
_entity.id
_entity.type
_entity.pdbx_description
1 polymer ?
#
loop_
_entity_poly.entity_id
_entity_poly.type
_entity_poly.pdbx_seq_one_letter_code
_entity_poly.pdbx_strand_id
1 'polypeptide(L)' 'MRALVTGASGFIGRHLVRRLLKEKYKVRCLVRKNSNVNGLIDVELVYGDLLYMVCQEKLFTM' A
#
# COMPACT_ATOMS: atom_id res chain seq x y z
N MET A 1 -13.67 -3.62 6.67
CA MET A 1 -13.02 -4.44 5.63
C MET A 1 -11.58 -3.94 5.42
N ARG A 2 -10.64 -4.81 5.00
CA ARG A 2 -9.22 -4.46 4.79
C ARG A 2 -8.85 -4.68 3.33
N ALA A 3 -7.98 -3.83 2.77
CA ALA A 3 -7.50 -3.93 1.39
C ALA A 3 -5.98 -3.78 1.35
N LEU A 4 -5.30 -4.69 0.64
CA LEU A 4 -3.88 -4.58 0.32
C LEU A 4 -3.75 -4.08 -1.12
N VAL A 5 -3.05 -2.97 -1.32
CA VAL A 5 -2.83 -2.36 -2.63
C VAL A 5 -1.34 -2.44 -2.96
N THR A 6 -1.02 -3.16 -4.03
CA THR A 6 0.31 -3.18 -4.63
C THR A 6 0.39 -2.10 -5.72
N GLY A 7 1.56 -1.48 -5.89
CA GLY A 7 1.69 -0.39 -6.87
C GLY A 7 0.92 0.89 -6.50
N ALA A 8 0.66 1.09 -5.20
CA ALA A 8 -0.09 2.23 -4.67
C ALA A 8 0.54 3.60 -5.02
N SER A 9 1.87 3.64 -5.22
CA SER A 9 2.60 4.84 -5.66
C SER A 9 2.40 5.19 -7.15
N GLY A 10 1.73 4.34 -7.92
CA GLY A 10 1.50 4.54 -9.35
C GLY A 10 0.36 5.52 -9.67
N PHE A 11 0.14 5.78 -10.97
CA PHE A 11 -0.89 6.71 -11.42
C PHE A 11 -2.30 6.27 -11.02
N ILE A 12 -2.61 4.99 -11.20
CA ILE A 12 -3.91 4.41 -10.87
C ILE A 12 -4.00 4.11 -9.37
N GLY A 13 -2.91 3.57 -8.79
CA GLY A 13 -2.85 3.15 -7.40
C GLY A 13 -3.26 4.26 -6.41
N ARG A 14 -2.76 5.49 -6.60
CA ARG A 14 -3.11 6.61 -5.73
C ARG A 14 -4.61 6.96 -5.76
N HIS A 15 -5.26 6.83 -6.92
CA HIS A 15 -6.69 7.12 -7.07
C HIS A 15 -7.53 6.01 -6.44
N LEU A 16 -7.12 4.76 -6.62
CA LEU A 16 -7.73 3.59 -5.98
C LEU A 16 -7.66 3.71 -4.45
N VAL A 17 -6.49 4.01 -3.90
CA VAL A 17 -6.29 4.21 -2.46
C VAL A 17 -7.21 5.31 -1.94
N ARG A 18 -7.27 6.46 -2.60
CA ARG A 18 -8.18 7.56 -2.20
C ARG A 18 -9.65 7.14 -2.22
N ARG A 19 -10.06 6.29 -3.17
CA ARG A 19 -11.43 5.78 -3.23
C ARG A 19 -11.71 4.79 -2.08
N LEU A 20 -10.80 3.85 -1.83
CA LEU A 20 -10.91 2.88 -0.74
C LEU A 20 -10.96 3.55 0.63
N LEU A 21 -10.16 4.59 0.85
CA LEU A 21 -10.20 5.39 2.07
C LEU A 21 -11.56 6.11 2.24
N LYS A 22 -12.13 6.68 1.18
CA LYS A 22 -13.48 7.28 1.22
C LYS A 22 -14.56 6.26 1.59
N GLU A 23 -14.39 5.02 1.17
CA GLU A 23 -15.28 3.91 1.51
C GLU A 23 -14.98 3.29 2.88
N LYS A 24 -14.12 3.92 3.70
CA LYS A 24 -13.73 3.52 5.06
C LYS A 24 -13.03 2.16 5.13
N TYR A 25 -12.34 1.76 4.07
CA TYR A 25 -11.45 0.59 4.12
C TYR A 25 -10.17 0.93 4.87
N LYS A 26 -9.65 -0.04 5.63
CA LYS A 26 -8.27 0.00 6.11
C LYS A 26 -7.35 -0.45 4.97
N VAL A 27 -6.59 0.50 4.42
CA VAL A 27 -5.74 0.27 3.25
C VAL A 27 -4.29 0.10 3.68
N ARG A 28 -3.69 -1.01 3.27
CA ARG A 28 -2.27 -1.31 3.42
C ARG A 28 -1.63 -1.25 2.03
N CYS A 29 -0.51 -0.55 1.88
CA CYS A 29 0.13 -0.32 0.60
C CYS A 29 1.51 -0.96 0.58
N LEU A 30 1.73 -1.90 -0.35
CA LEU A 30 3.05 -2.45 -0.62
C LEU A 30 3.81 -1.51 -1.55
N VAL A 31 4.88 -0.89 -1.04
CA VAL A 31 5.70 0.09 -1.75
C VAL A 31 7.16 -0.36 -1.79
N ARG A 32 7.88 -0.05 -2.87
CA ARG A 32 9.33 -0.30 -2.92
C ARG A 32 10.05 0.80 -2.14
N LYS A 33 11.26 0.51 -1.64
CA LYS A 33 12.07 1.46 -0.86
C LYS A 33 12.29 2.82 -1.54
N ASN A 34 12.38 2.83 -2.87
CA ASN A 34 12.60 4.04 -3.68
C ASN A 34 11.32 4.57 -4.35
N SER A 35 10.13 4.06 -3.99
CA SER A 35 8.87 4.54 -4.54
C SER A 35 8.47 5.89 -3.91
N ASN A 36 7.96 6.81 -4.73
CA ASN A 36 7.42 8.08 -4.24
C ASN A 36 6.08 7.85 -3.51
N VAL A 37 6.06 8.07 -2.19
CA VAL A 37 4.90 7.85 -1.32
C VAL A 37 4.18 9.14 -0.92
N ASN A 38 4.56 10.30 -1.46
CA ASN A 38 4.04 11.61 -1.04
C ASN A 38 2.52 11.81 -1.24
N GLY A 39 1.80 10.87 -1.86
CA GLY A 39 0.34 10.90 -2.02
C GLY A 39 -0.44 9.84 -1.21
N LEU A 40 0.25 9.04 -0.40
CA LEU A 40 -0.32 7.92 0.35
C LEU A 40 -0.46 8.31 1.84
N ILE A 41 -1.49 9.10 2.13
CA ILE A 41 -1.83 9.58 3.47
C ILE A 41 -2.95 8.69 4.04
N ASP A 42 -2.96 8.44 5.35
CA ASP A 42 -3.91 7.56 6.06
C ASP A 42 -3.91 6.09 5.61
N VAL A 43 -2.77 5.60 5.12
CA VAL A 43 -2.56 4.19 4.79
C VAL A 43 -1.39 3.61 5.55
N GLU A 44 -1.44 2.30 5.76
CA GLU A 44 -0.33 1.55 6.33
C GLU A 44 0.68 1.22 5.22
N LEU A 45 1.87 1.82 5.26
CA LEU A 45 2.93 1.57 4.29
C LEU A 45 3.75 0.34 4.70
N VAL A 46 3.81 -0.65 3.82
CA VAL A 46 4.71 -1.79 3.97
C VAL A 46 5.73 -1.75 2.85
N TYR A 47 7.01 -1.73 3.24
CA TYR A 47 8.10 -1.71 2.29
C TYR A 47 8.49 -3.13 1.89
N GLY A 48 8.46 -3.41 0.59
CA GLY A 48 8.82 -4.73 0.05
C GLY A 48 8.79 -4.75 -1.47
N ASP A 49 9.30 -5.83 -2.06
CA ASP A 49 9.21 -6.10 -3.49
C ASP A 49 8.42 -7.40 -3.70
N LEU A 50 7.66 -7.48 -4.80
CA LEU A 50 6.95 -8.70 -5.18
C LEU A 50 7.89 -9.73 -5.81
N LEU A 51 8.98 -9.28 -6.45
CA LEU A 51 9.93 -10.14 -7.17
C LEU A 51 11.00 -10.75 -6.25
N TYR A 52 11.35 -10.05 -5.18
CA TYR A 52 12.19 -10.58 -4.12
C TYR A 52 11.27 -10.85 -2.95
N MET A 53 10.99 -12.12 -2.65
CA MET A 53 10.18 -12.54 -1.50
C MET A 53 10.92 -12.29 -0.18
N VAL A 54 11.35 -11.05 0.05
CA VAL A 54 11.80 -10.51 1.33
C VAL A 54 10.65 -9.63 1.83
N CYS A 55 9.49 -10.26 2.01
CA CYS A 55 8.43 -9.67 2.83
C CYS A 55 8.88 -9.84 4.28
N GLN A 56 9.39 -8.79 4.91
CA GLN A 56 9.42 -8.81 6.38
C GLN A 56 7.99 -9.03 6.88
N GLU A 57 7.84 -9.82 7.95
CA GLU A 57 6.63 -10.45 8.51
C GLU A 57 5.41 -9.52 8.81
N LYS A 58 5.48 -8.26 8.41
CA LYS A 58 4.45 -7.24 8.65
C LYS A 58 3.34 -7.22 7.59
N LEU A 59 3.45 -7.95 6.47
CA LEU A 59 2.42 -7.91 5.42
C LEU A 59 1.06 -8.44 5.91
N PHE A 60 1.06 -9.40 6.84
CA PHE A 60 -0.14 -10.09 7.33
C PHE A 60 -0.44 -9.93 8.83
N THR A 61 0.43 -9.28 9.61
CA THR A 61 0.23 -9.15 11.05
C THR A 61 -0.76 -8.00 11.38
N MET A 62 -1.55 -8.24 12.45
CA MET A 62 -2.90 -7.73 12.78
C MET A 62 -3.12 -6.23 12.82
#